data_AF-A0A3P7JKK2-F1
#
_entry.id   AF-A0A3P7JKK2-F1
#
_cell.length_a   1.000
_cell.length_b   1.000
_cell.length_c   1.000
_cell.angle_alpha   90.00
_cell.angle_beta   90.00
_cell.angle_gamma   90.00
#
_symmetry.space_group_name_H-M   'P 1'
#
loop_
_entity.id
_entity.type
_entity.pdbx_description
1 polymer ?
#
loop_
_entity_poly.entity_id
_entity_poly.type
_entity_poly.pdbx_seq_one_letter_code
_entity_poly.pdbx_strand_id
1 'polypeptide(L)'
;MLDVLQLCAPAEPDSEETFEFPAFILVNEPHDVWVRNKSTYVYGGVRVHPMRGMERSLQSTFPRIQVALRRSMHDFQDPMDADLMQWAGCSKMSSGQMEALVRIRGDAVEVQVRGPAERATSCFYFLEDVVNLVEQTASEVAPGIGLERHFLSPKCLQEHQKNPASFPPEAMMAMQQQESLSVKGTHDEEELFTVKGTHDEEELFTGQYQICYLRGSYRL
;
A
#
# COMPACT_ATOMS: atom_id res chain seq x y z
N MET A 1 28.62 4.27 5.79
CA MET A 1 28.52 2.81 6.06
C MET A 1 27.12 2.40 6.52
N LEU A 2 26.48 3.11 7.47
CA LEU A 2 25.11 2.79 7.92
C LEU A 2 24.03 3.04 6.86
N ASP A 3 24.23 4.07 6.03
CA ASP A 3 23.37 4.38 4.89
C ASP A 3 23.36 3.25 3.84
N VAL A 4 24.51 2.64 3.55
CA VAL A 4 24.62 1.48 2.65
C VAL A 4 23.81 0.27 3.16
N LEU A 5 23.57 0.17 4.47
CA LEU A 5 22.82 -0.93 5.09
C LEU A 5 21.31 -0.65 5.22
N GLN A 6 20.83 0.48 4.66
CA GLN A 6 19.44 0.94 4.76
C GLN A 6 18.94 1.04 6.21
N LEU A 7 19.83 1.43 7.13
CA LEU A 7 19.50 1.56 8.56
C LEU A 7 19.09 2.99 8.96
N CYS A 8 19.38 3.95 8.09
CA CYS A 8 19.04 5.36 8.27
C CYS A 8 18.84 6.02 6.92
N ALA A 9 18.20 7.19 6.94
CA ALA A 9 18.17 8.14 5.84
C ALA A 9 18.50 9.54 6.39
N PRO A 10 19.01 10.46 5.57
CA PRO A 10 19.06 11.88 5.93
C PRO A 10 17.69 12.35 6.42
N ALA A 11 17.64 13.24 7.41
CA ALA A 11 16.38 13.78 7.90
C ALA A 11 15.77 14.78 6.91
N GLU A 12 16.63 15.54 6.24
CA GLU A 12 16.32 16.52 5.20
C GLU A 12 17.05 16.14 3.90
N PRO A 13 16.56 16.58 2.72
CA PRO A 13 17.29 16.40 1.47
C PRO A 13 18.67 17.08 1.56
N ASP A 14 19.70 16.40 1.05
CA ASP A 14 21.10 16.83 1.05
C ASP A 14 21.74 17.08 2.44
N SER A 15 21.11 16.66 3.54
CA SER A 15 21.70 16.77 4.88
C SER A 15 22.81 15.72 5.09
N GLU A 16 23.99 16.18 5.47
CA GLU A 16 25.11 15.33 5.92
C GLU A 16 25.21 15.23 7.45
N GLU A 17 24.38 15.97 8.20
CA GLU A 17 24.53 16.14 9.65
C GLU A 17 23.41 15.46 10.45
N THR A 18 22.20 15.39 9.90
CA THR A 18 21.02 14.86 10.58
C THR A 18 20.50 13.61 9.89
N PHE A 19 20.43 12.52 10.64
CA PHE A 19 19.94 11.23 10.16
C PHE A 19 18.78 10.74 11.01
N GLU A 20 17.78 10.20 10.34
CA GLU A 20 16.69 9.48 10.98
C GLU A 20 16.93 7.98 10.91
N PHE A 21 16.64 7.30 12.02
CA PHE A 21 16.77 5.87 12.17
C PHE A 21 15.40 5.28 12.49
N PRO A 22 14.69 4.70 11.51
CA PRO A 22 13.32 4.21 11.72
C PRO A 22 13.16 3.18 12.84
N ALA A 23 14.20 2.39 13.09
CA ALA A 23 14.23 1.44 14.21
C ALA A 23 14.10 2.10 15.60
N PHE A 24 14.36 3.41 15.71
CA PHE A 24 14.26 4.18 16.96
C PHE A 24 13.08 5.16 16.97
N ILE A 25 12.19 5.11 15.97
CA ILE A 25 10.95 5.88 16.00
C ILE A 25 9.97 5.18 16.93
N LEU A 26 9.89 5.67 18.17
CA LEU A 26 9.03 5.13 19.24
C LEU A 26 7.76 5.98 19.44
N VAL A 27 7.54 6.99 18.60
CA VAL A 27 6.37 7.86 18.68
C VAL A 27 5.12 7.06 18.32
N ASN A 28 4.00 7.39 18.97
CA ASN A 28 2.70 6.78 18.68
C ASN A 28 2.04 7.45 17.47
N GLU A 29 1.03 6.78 16.92
CA GLU A 29 0.19 7.29 15.83
C GLU A 29 -0.46 8.64 16.22
N PRO A 30 -0.34 9.69 15.37
CA PRO A 30 -1.06 10.94 15.58
C PRO A 30 -2.58 10.73 15.45
N HIS A 31 -3.36 11.34 16.34
CA HIS A 31 -4.81 11.10 16.45
C HIS A 31 -5.63 11.50 15.21
N ASP A 32 -5.11 12.38 14.37
CA ASP A 32 -5.76 12.97 13.20
C ASP A 32 -5.19 12.48 11.85
N VAL A 33 -4.28 11.49 11.89
CA VAL A 33 -3.48 11.11 10.73
C VAL A 33 -4.28 10.46 9.59
N TRP A 34 -5.34 9.71 9.91
CA TRP A 34 -6.16 8.97 8.93
C TRP A 34 -7.66 9.04 9.25
N VAL A 35 -8.20 10.26 9.29
CA VAL A 35 -9.59 10.53 9.69
C VAL A 35 -10.61 10.37 8.56
N ARG A 36 -11.85 9.99 8.90
CA ARG A 36 -12.99 9.78 7.97
C ARG A 36 -13.67 11.09 7.58
N ASN A 37 -12.95 12.00 6.92
CA ASN A 37 -13.45 13.33 6.55
C ASN A 37 -13.47 13.59 5.03
N LYS A 38 -13.21 12.58 4.21
CA LYS A 38 -13.12 12.70 2.75
C LYS A 38 -14.17 11.83 2.06
N SER A 39 -15.40 12.32 1.95
CA SER A 39 -16.52 11.56 1.38
C SER A 39 -16.44 11.34 -0.13
N THR A 40 -15.70 12.17 -0.86
CA THR A 40 -15.52 12.09 -2.31
C THR A 40 -14.26 11.34 -2.72
N TYR A 41 -13.54 10.75 -1.76
CA TYR A 41 -12.28 10.06 -2.06
C TYR A 41 -12.54 8.60 -2.39
N VAL A 42 -11.73 8.08 -3.31
CA VAL A 42 -11.61 6.67 -3.62
C VAL A 42 -10.57 6.02 -2.72
N TYR A 43 -10.75 4.74 -2.38
CA TYR A 43 -9.91 3.98 -1.44
C TYR A 43 -9.45 2.66 -2.02
N GLY A 44 -8.16 2.37 -1.88
CA GLY A 44 -7.53 1.19 -2.47
C GLY A 44 -6.48 0.67 -1.51
N GLY A 45 -6.25 -0.63 -1.51
CA GLY A 45 -5.25 -1.17 -0.61
C GLY A 45 -4.85 -2.58 -0.94
N VAL A 46 -3.61 -2.88 -0.56
CA VAL A 46 -2.97 -4.18 -0.74
C VAL A 46 -2.31 -4.55 0.57
N ARG A 47 -2.47 -5.80 0.98
CA ARG A 47 -1.72 -6.41 2.07
C ARG A 47 -0.71 -7.37 1.46
N VAL A 48 0.56 -7.03 1.58
CA VAL A 48 1.70 -7.83 1.11
C VAL A 48 2.04 -8.84 2.20
N HIS A 49 1.83 -10.12 1.91
CA HIS A 49 2.11 -11.23 2.80
C HIS A 49 3.43 -11.90 2.42
N PRO A 50 4.23 -12.37 3.40
CA PRO A 50 5.30 -13.30 3.11
C PRO A 50 4.69 -14.67 2.74
N MET A 51 5.31 -15.37 1.80
CA MET A 51 4.95 -16.76 1.51
C MET A 51 5.07 -17.63 2.76
N ARG A 52 4.24 -18.68 2.83
CA ARG A 52 4.22 -19.61 3.95
C ARG A 52 5.62 -20.15 4.28
N GLY A 53 5.98 -20.13 5.55
CA GLY A 53 7.31 -20.51 6.05
C GLY A 53 8.31 -19.36 6.14
N MET A 54 7.94 -18.15 5.69
CA MET A 54 8.75 -16.93 5.81
C MET A 54 8.13 -15.90 6.77
N GLU A 55 7.25 -16.36 7.67
CA GLU A 55 6.56 -15.50 8.63
C GLU A 55 7.59 -14.74 9.50
N ARG A 56 7.27 -13.50 9.87
CA ARG A 56 8.15 -12.54 10.60
C ARG A 56 9.26 -11.87 9.79
N SER A 57 9.54 -12.30 8.55
CA SER A 57 10.56 -11.64 7.72
C SER A 57 10.24 -10.15 7.53
N LEU A 58 8.99 -9.82 7.21
CA LEU A 58 8.54 -8.43 7.03
C LEU A 58 8.55 -7.59 8.31
N GLN A 59 8.33 -8.18 9.48
CA GLN A 59 8.42 -7.45 10.76
C GLN A 59 9.84 -6.90 10.97
N SER A 60 10.84 -7.72 10.66
CA SER A 60 12.25 -7.33 10.82
C SER A 60 12.74 -6.37 9.73
N THR A 61 12.09 -6.36 8.56
CA THR A 61 12.47 -5.50 7.43
C THR A 61 11.71 -4.17 7.42
N PHE A 62 10.63 -4.03 8.20
CA PHE A 62 9.79 -2.82 8.19
C PHE A 62 10.56 -1.51 8.45
N PRO A 63 11.53 -1.43 9.39
CA PRO A 63 12.34 -0.22 9.53
C PRO A 63 13.11 0.16 8.25
N ARG A 64 13.50 -0.83 7.43
CA ARG A 64 14.18 -0.59 6.15
C ARG A 64 13.22 -0.12 5.07
N ILE A 65 11.97 -0.61 5.10
CA ILE A 65 10.88 -0.04 4.29
C ILE A 65 10.69 1.45 4.64
N GLN A 66 10.67 1.79 5.92
CA GLN A 66 10.58 3.19 6.36
C GLN A 66 11.77 4.05 5.86
N VAL A 67 12.98 3.51 5.84
CA VAL A 67 14.16 4.18 5.24
C VAL A 67 13.96 4.37 3.73
N ALA A 68 13.50 3.35 3.02
CA ALA A 68 13.28 3.41 1.58
C ALA A 68 12.21 4.47 1.21
N LEU A 69 11.12 4.56 1.99
CA LEU A 69 10.11 5.61 1.82
C LEU A 69 10.72 7.01 1.99
N ARG A 70 11.56 7.23 3.01
CA ARG A 70 12.24 8.52 3.21
C ARG A 70 13.13 8.89 2.02
N ARG A 71 13.91 7.93 1.51
CA ARG A 71 14.76 8.17 0.34
C ARG A 71 13.95 8.48 -0.90
N SER A 72 12.88 7.72 -1.15
CA SER A 72 11.97 7.99 -2.26
C SER A 72 11.37 9.39 -2.20
N MET A 73 11.12 9.93 -1.00
CA MET A 73 10.65 11.31 -0.83
C MET A 73 11.72 12.35 -1.17
N HIS A 74 12.99 12.06 -0.89
CA HIS A 74 14.10 12.96 -1.24
C HIS A 74 14.39 12.95 -2.74
N ASP A 75 14.19 11.82 -3.41
CA ASP A 75 14.36 11.71 -4.86
C ASP A 75 13.22 12.41 -5.64
N PHE A 76 12.13 12.77 -4.96
CA PHE A 76 11.01 13.50 -5.56
C PHE A 76 11.38 14.95 -5.82
N GLN A 77 11.37 15.34 -7.10
CA GLN A 77 11.85 16.65 -7.57
C GLN A 77 10.97 17.84 -7.18
N ASP A 78 9.72 17.60 -6.76
CA ASP A 78 8.80 18.63 -6.30
C ASP A 78 8.42 18.41 -4.81
N PRO A 79 9.32 18.78 -3.87
CA PRO A 79 9.12 18.56 -2.45
C PRO A 79 8.01 19.43 -1.84
N MET A 80 7.49 20.42 -2.55
CA MET A 80 6.49 21.36 -2.00
C MET A 80 5.11 20.71 -1.81
N ASP A 81 4.80 19.67 -2.57
CA ASP A 81 3.51 18.97 -2.54
C ASP A 81 3.59 17.58 -1.92
N ALA A 82 4.75 17.18 -1.38
CA ALA A 82 4.97 15.85 -0.84
C ALA A 82 5.38 15.91 0.64
N ASP A 83 4.76 15.07 1.48
CA ASP A 83 5.09 14.96 2.91
C ASP A 83 5.18 13.50 3.35
N LEU A 84 6.02 13.22 4.35
CA LEU A 84 6.19 11.90 4.93
C LEU A 84 6.29 11.99 6.46
N MET A 85 5.31 11.38 7.13
CA MET A 85 5.28 11.22 8.58
C MET A 85 5.51 9.76 8.94
N GLN A 86 6.40 9.49 9.90
CA GLN A 86 6.72 8.13 10.32
C GLN A 86 6.59 7.99 11.84
N TRP A 87 6.04 6.86 12.26
CA TRP A 87 5.91 6.49 13.66
C TRP A 87 6.12 4.98 13.82
N ALA A 88 6.05 4.47 15.06
CA ALA A 88 6.32 3.06 15.32
C ALA A 88 5.40 2.15 14.47
N GLY A 89 6.00 1.39 13.54
CA GLY A 89 5.30 0.42 12.70
C GLY A 89 4.41 1.01 11.59
N CYS A 90 4.53 2.30 11.27
CA CYS A 90 3.72 2.92 10.22
C CYS A 90 4.40 4.13 9.56
N SER A 91 3.95 4.45 8.36
CA SER A 91 4.31 5.66 7.63
C SER A 91 3.09 6.18 6.89
N LYS A 92 2.91 7.51 6.91
CA LYS A 92 1.95 8.21 6.08
C LYS A 92 2.71 9.06 5.07
N MET A 93 2.38 8.89 3.80
CA MET A 93 2.87 9.73 2.72
C MET A 93 1.72 10.56 2.17
N SER A 94 2.02 11.76 1.72
CA SER A 94 1.11 12.61 0.98
C SER A 94 1.78 13.07 -0.30
N SER A 95 1.04 13.11 -1.41
CA SER A 95 1.46 13.68 -2.69
C SER A 95 0.29 14.47 -3.27
N GLY A 96 0.34 15.79 -3.14
CA GLY A 96 -0.78 16.69 -3.41
C GLY A 96 -2.01 16.32 -2.57
N GLN A 97 -3.05 15.80 -3.23
CA GLN A 97 -4.30 15.38 -2.58
C GLN A 97 -4.40 13.86 -2.36
N MET A 98 -3.39 13.09 -2.78
CA MET A 98 -3.32 11.65 -2.56
C MET A 98 -2.57 11.39 -1.25
N GLU A 99 -3.05 10.43 -0.49
CA GLU A 99 -2.43 10.01 0.77
C GLU A 99 -2.25 8.49 0.74
N ALA A 100 -1.07 8.03 1.15
CA ALA A 100 -0.78 6.63 1.35
C ALA A 100 -0.46 6.35 2.82
N LEU A 101 -0.85 5.18 3.28
CA LEU A 101 -0.53 4.68 4.60
C LEU A 101 0.08 3.29 4.48
N VAL A 102 1.31 3.14 4.97
CA VAL A 102 2.07 1.90 4.94
C VAL A 102 2.30 1.45 6.37
N ARG A 103 1.74 0.31 6.78
CA ARG A 103 1.80 -0.16 8.16
C ARG A 103 2.08 -1.65 8.27
N ILE A 104 2.80 -2.04 9.32
CA ILE A 104 2.97 -3.46 9.64
C ILE A 104 1.71 -3.97 10.37
N ARG A 105 1.17 -5.10 9.92
CA ARG A 105 -0.02 -5.78 10.47
C ARG A 105 0.30 -7.26 10.66
N GLY A 106 0.65 -7.64 11.88
CA GLY A 106 1.12 -9.00 12.14
C GLY A 106 2.41 -9.25 11.37
N ASP A 107 2.41 -10.23 10.48
CA ASP A 107 3.52 -10.60 9.60
C ASP A 107 3.45 -9.97 8.20
N ALA A 108 2.44 -9.15 7.92
CA ALA A 108 2.21 -8.55 6.61
C ALA A 108 2.40 -7.03 6.62
N VAL A 109 2.71 -6.45 5.46
CA VAL A 109 2.72 -4.99 5.27
C VAL A 109 1.44 -4.59 4.53
N GLU A 110 0.67 -3.70 5.14
CA GLU A 110 -0.56 -3.17 4.58
C GLU A 110 -0.31 -1.78 4.01
N VAL A 111 -0.61 -1.61 2.72
CA VAL A 111 -0.58 -0.34 2.01
C VAL A 111 -2.02 0.06 1.71
N GLN A 112 -2.41 1.26 2.15
CA GLN A 112 -3.71 1.86 1.86
C GLN A 112 -3.48 3.20 1.16
N VAL A 113 -4.21 3.47 0.09
CA VAL A 113 -4.18 4.75 -0.63
C VAL A 113 -5.58 5.32 -0.69
N ARG A 114 -5.67 6.64 -0.56
CA ARG A 114 -6.88 7.40 -0.86
C ARG A 114 -6.57 8.68 -1.61
N GLY A 115 -7.51 9.15 -2.40
CA GLY A 115 -7.43 10.44 -3.08
C GLY A 115 -8.74 10.79 -3.77
N PRO A 116 -8.83 11.97 -4.39
CA PRO A 116 -10.04 12.43 -5.07
C PRO A 116 -10.47 11.46 -6.18
N ALA A 117 -11.78 11.25 -6.35
CA ALA A 117 -12.32 10.35 -7.36
C ALA A 117 -11.91 10.71 -8.79
N GLU A 118 -11.80 12.00 -9.10
CA GLU A 118 -11.31 12.51 -10.38
C GLU A 118 -9.84 12.14 -10.67
N ARG A 119 -9.10 11.68 -9.64
CA ARG A 119 -7.71 11.19 -9.73
C ARG A 119 -7.58 9.69 -9.48
N ALA A 120 -8.65 8.91 -9.67
CA ALA A 120 -8.64 7.47 -9.39
C ALA A 120 -7.48 6.72 -10.09
N THR A 121 -7.22 7.04 -11.36
CA THR A 121 -6.09 6.46 -12.11
C THR A 121 -4.74 6.81 -11.49
N SER A 122 -4.54 8.04 -11.04
CA SER A 122 -3.31 8.44 -10.34
C SER A 122 -3.19 7.76 -8.97
N CYS A 123 -4.30 7.59 -8.24
CA CYS A 123 -4.32 6.86 -6.97
C CYS A 123 -3.92 5.39 -7.15
N PHE A 124 -4.30 4.78 -8.28
CA PHE A 124 -3.90 3.42 -8.62
C PHE A 124 -2.40 3.30 -8.86
N TYR A 125 -1.82 4.17 -9.71
CA TYR A 125 -0.37 4.15 -9.94
C TYR A 125 0.40 4.44 -8.64
N PHE A 126 -0.09 5.38 -7.84
CA PHE A 126 0.51 5.68 -6.54
C PHE A 126 0.47 4.48 -5.59
N LEU A 127 -0.63 3.71 -5.54
CA LEU A 127 -0.70 2.46 -4.78
C LEU A 127 0.32 1.44 -5.29
N GLU A 128 0.39 1.22 -6.61
CA GLU A 128 1.33 0.28 -7.21
C GLU A 128 2.78 0.67 -6.94
N ASP A 129 3.15 1.94 -7.07
CA ASP A 129 4.50 2.44 -6.80
C ASP A 129 4.91 2.18 -5.34
N VAL A 130 4.01 2.46 -4.39
CA VAL A 130 4.27 2.22 -2.96
C VAL A 130 4.37 0.72 -2.66
N VAL A 131 3.51 -0.11 -3.24
CA VAL A 131 3.57 -1.59 -3.10
C VAL A 131 4.88 -2.13 -3.68
N ASN A 132 5.27 -1.68 -4.87
CA ASN A 132 6.52 -2.08 -5.51
C ASN A 132 7.74 -1.69 -4.67
N LEU A 133 7.74 -0.49 -4.07
CA LEU A 133 8.81 -0.06 -3.15
C LEU A 133 8.89 -0.99 -1.93
N VAL A 134 7.76 -1.36 -1.33
CA VAL A 134 7.70 -2.31 -0.21
C VAL A 134 8.30 -3.66 -0.61
N GLU A 135 7.88 -4.22 -1.73
CA GLU A 135 8.34 -5.53 -2.21
C GLU A 135 9.82 -5.53 -2.61
N GLN A 136 10.27 -4.49 -3.30
CA GLN A 136 11.67 -4.32 -3.68
C GLN A 136 12.55 -4.22 -2.44
N THR A 137 12.18 -3.38 -1.48
CA THR A 137 12.93 -3.21 -0.23
C THR A 137 12.99 -4.52 0.55
N ALA A 138 11.88 -5.25 0.65
CA ALA A 138 11.86 -6.55 1.30
C ALA A 138 12.79 -7.55 0.61
N SER A 139 12.82 -7.57 -0.73
CA SER A 139 13.65 -8.47 -1.54
C SER A 139 15.15 -8.16 -1.47
N GLU A 140 15.52 -6.89 -1.43
CA GLU A 140 16.91 -6.44 -1.26
C GLU A 140 17.47 -6.85 0.11
N VAL A 141 16.61 -6.81 1.12
CA VAL A 141 16.98 -7.00 2.51
C VAL A 141 16.93 -8.46 2.95
N ALA A 142 16.00 -9.23 2.39
CA ALA A 142 15.81 -10.65 2.64
C ALA A 142 15.84 -11.40 1.29
N PRO A 143 17.05 -11.70 0.75
CA PRO A 143 17.17 -12.39 -0.52
C PRO A 143 16.43 -13.74 -0.50
N GLY A 144 15.58 -13.96 -1.51
CA GLY A 144 14.78 -15.18 -1.63
C GLY A 144 13.46 -15.15 -0.85
N ILE A 145 13.07 -14.01 -0.26
CA ILE A 145 11.72 -13.83 0.27
C ILE A 145 10.69 -13.95 -0.86
N GLY A 146 9.68 -14.80 -0.67
CA GLY A 146 8.49 -14.83 -1.51
C GLY A 146 7.42 -13.92 -0.93
N LEU A 147 6.76 -13.13 -1.77
CA LEU A 147 5.71 -12.20 -1.37
C LEU A 147 4.44 -12.41 -2.22
N GLU A 148 3.28 -12.22 -1.60
CA GLU A 148 1.97 -12.33 -2.24
C GLU A 148 1.11 -11.09 -1.93
N ARG A 149 0.40 -10.59 -2.95
CA ARG A 149 -0.46 -9.41 -2.83
C ARG A 149 -1.90 -9.82 -2.58
N HIS A 150 -2.44 -9.47 -1.42
CA HIS A 150 -3.85 -9.65 -1.09
C HIS A 150 -4.55 -8.31 -1.17
N PHE A 151 -5.52 -8.16 -2.06
CA PHE A 151 -6.24 -6.90 -2.22
C PHE A 151 -7.20 -6.68 -1.06
N LEU A 152 -7.39 -5.43 -0.64
CA LEU A 152 -8.30 -5.06 0.43
C LEU A 152 -9.61 -4.52 -0.14
N SER A 153 -10.71 -4.80 0.55
CA SER A 153 -12.03 -4.25 0.23
C SER A 153 -12.03 -2.72 0.25
N PRO A 154 -12.23 -2.05 -0.89
CA PRO A 154 -12.34 -0.59 -0.97
C PRO A 154 -13.47 -0.04 -0.11
N LYS A 155 -14.59 -0.77 -0.01
CA LYS A 155 -15.72 -0.41 0.83
C LYS A 155 -15.33 -0.42 2.31
N CYS A 156 -14.68 -1.49 2.77
CA CYS A 156 -14.19 -1.57 4.15
C CYS A 156 -13.17 -0.48 4.46
N LEU A 157 -12.32 -0.14 3.48
CA LEU A 157 -11.36 0.97 3.59
C LEU A 157 -12.08 2.33 3.70
N GLN A 158 -13.09 2.61 2.89
CA GLN A 158 -13.88 3.85 2.96
C GLN A 158 -14.63 4.01 4.30
N GLU A 159 -15.02 2.89 4.90
CA GLU A 159 -15.62 2.82 6.24
C GLU A 159 -14.59 2.89 7.38
N HIS A 160 -13.29 2.90 7.06
CA HIS A 160 -12.17 2.82 8.00
C HIS A 160 -12.29 1.64 8.97
N GLN A 161 -12.72 0.49 8.45
CA GLN A 161 -12.72 -0.75 9.24
C GLN A 161 -11.29 -1.11 9.66
N LYS A 162 -11.13 -1.53 10.92
CA LYS A 162 -9.80 -1.86 11.48
C LYS A 162 -9.14 -3.05 10.79
N ASN A 163 -9.95 -4.02 10.38
CA ASN A 163 -9.55 -5.24 9.71
C ASN A 163 -10.38 -5.36 8.43
N PRO A 164 -10.02 -4.63 7.36
CA PRO A 164 -10.75 -4.73 6.10
C PRO A 164 -10.61 -6.16 5.53
N ALA A 165 -11.69 -6.65 4.93
CA ALA A 165 -11.66 -7.93 4.20
C ALA A 165 -10.55 -7.91 3.15
N SER A 166 -9.85 -9.05 3.03
CA SER A 166 -8.78 -9.23 2.06
C SER A 166 -9.08 -10.37 1.10
N PHE A 167 -8.62 -10.22 -0.14
CA PHE A 167 -8.86 -11.13 -1.25
C PHE A 167 -7.52 -11.64 -1.77
N PRO A 168 -7.20 -12.94 -1.55
CA PRO A 168 -5.95 -13.51 -2.02
C PRO A 168 -5.93 -13.65 -3.55
N PRO A 169 -4.75 -13.77 -4.17
CA PRO A 169 -4.62 -13.92 -5.62
C PRO A 169 -5.48 -15.05 -6.20
N GLU A 170 -5.56 -16.20 -5.53
CA GLU A 170 -6.31 -17.37 -5.98
C GLU A 170 -7.82 -17.10 -6.04
N ALA A 171 -8.35 -16.36 -5.05
CA ALA A 171 -9.75 -15.99 -5.02
C ALA A 171 -10.08 -15.02 -6.17
N MET A 172 -9.18 -14.07 -6.44
CA MET A 172 -9.32 -13.14 -7.55
C MET A 172 -9.24 -13.87 -8.91
N MET A 173 -8.30 -14.82 -9.07
CA MET A 173 -8.22 -15.66 -10.27
C MET A 173 -9.47 -16.51 -10.48
N ALA A 174 -9.97 -17.14 -9.41
CA ALA A 174 -11.18 -17.97 -9.48
C ALA A 174 -12.39 -17.15 -9.92
N MET A 175 -12.55 -15.93 -9.38
CA MET A 175 -13.57 -14.98 -9.83
C MET A 175 -13.46 -14.70 -11.33
N GLN A 176 -12.24 -14.46 -11.83
CA GLN A 176 -12.01 -14.22 -13.26
C GLN A 176 -12.34 -15.42 -14.14
N GLN A 177 -11.92 -16.63 -13.74
CA GLN A 177 -12.19 -17.86 -14.50
C GLN A 177 -13.68 -18.18 -14.57
N GLN A 178 -14.43 -17.79 -13.54
CA GLN A 178 -15.89 -17.97 -13.48
C GLN A 178 -16.66 -16.83 -14.16
N GLU A 179 -15.97 -15.82 -14.70
CA GLU A 179 -16.57 -14.57 -15.20
C GLU A 179 -17.53 -13.93 -14.18
N SER A 180 -17.25 -14.15 -12.89
CA SER A 180 -18.06 -13.67 -11.78
C SER A 180 -17.72 -12.21 -11.50
N LEU A 181 -18.72 -11.46 -11.07
CA LEU A 181 -18.54 -10.10 -10.52
C LEU A 181 -18.46 -10.11 -9.00
N SER A 182 -18.49 -11.28 -8.35
CA SER A 182 -18.34 -11.39 -6.89
C SER A 182 -17.22 -12.34 -6.49
N VAL A 183 -16.53 -11.99 -5.43
CA VAL A 183 -15.49 -12.82 -4.80
C VAL A 183 -15.67 -12.85 -3.29
N LYS A 184 -15.36 -14.00 -2.69
CA LYS A 184 -15.36 -14.21 -1.25
C LYS A 184 -14.02 -13.83 -0.66
N GLY A 185 -14.05 -12.95 0.33
CA GLY A 185 -12.86 -12.55 1.09
C GLY A 185 -12.55 -13.49 2.25
N THR A 186 -11.52 -13.13 3.01
CA THR A 186 -11.04 -13.86 4.21
C THR A 186 -12.04 -13.97 5.37
N HIS A 187 -13.17 -13.26 5.32
CA HIS A 187 -14.21 -13.25 6.35
C HIS A 187 -15.58 -13.78 5.87
N ASP A 188 -15.61 -14.59 4.80
CA ASP A 188 -16.84 -15.02 4.11
C ASP A 188 -17.70 -13.86 3.57
N GLU A 189 -17.15 -12.64 3.54
CA GLU A 189 -17.78 -11.49 2.91
C GLU A 189 -17.70 -11.64 1.39
N GLU A 190 -18.87 -11.68 0.74
CA GLU A 190 -18.99 -11.55 -0.71
C GLU A 190 -19.00 -10.06 -1.06
N GLU A 191 -17.99 -9.63 -1.82
CA GLU A 191 -17.96 -8.28 -2.37
C GLU A 191 -18.21 -8.32 -3.88
N LEU A 192 -19.05 -7.40 -4.34
CA LEU A 192 -19.38 -7.24 -5.75
C LEU A 192 -18.35 -6.30 -6.40
N PHE A 193 -17.45 -6.88 -7.17
CA PHE A 193 -16.54 -6.20 -8.08
C PHE A 193 -17.32 -5.89 -9.37
N THR A 194 -18.30 -4.98 -9.30
CA THR A 194 -19.10 -4.59 -10.47
C THR A 194 -18.26 -3.86 -11.51
N VAL A 195 -18.27 -4.37 -12.75
CA VAL A 195 -18.08 -3.58 -13.97
C VAL A 195 -19.47 -3.08 -14.37
N LYS A 196 -19.99 -2.03 -13.75
CA LYS A 196 -21.24 -1.46 -14.25
C LYS A 196 -20.92 -0.61 -15.48
N GLY A 197 -21.03 -1.25 -16.64
CA GLY A 197 -21.14 -0.57 -17.91
C GLY A 197 -22.44 0.22 -17.96
N THR A 198 -22.40 1.48 -17.50
CA THR A 198 -23.39 2.51 -17.79
C THR A 198 -22.68 3.85 -17.83
N HIS A 199 -22.26 4.26 -19.02
CA HIS A 199 -22.02 5.63 -19.51
C HIS A 199 -21.30 6.72 -18.68
N ASP A 200 -20.84 6.44 -17.47
CA ASP A 200 -20.11 7.39 -16.63
C ASP A 200 -18.76 6.78 -16.25
N GLU A 201 -17.67 7.44 -16.66
CA GLU A 201 -16.28 7.02 -16.46
C GLU A 201 -15.80 7.12 -14.99
N GLU A 202 -16.70 7.04 -14.01
CA GLU A 202 -16.46 7.49 -12.63
C GLU A 202 -16.32 6.41 -11.53
N GLU A 203 -16.42 5.11 -11.81
CA GLU A 203 -16.35 4.07 -10.75
C GLU A 203 -15.34 2.95 -11.05
N LEU A 204 -14.11 3.35 -11.38
CA LEU A 204 -13.07 2.43 -11.84
C LEU A 204 -12.22 1.78 -10.74
N PHE A 205 -12.32 2.18 -9.48
CA PHE A 205 -11.26 1.87 -8.50
C PHE A 205 -11.31 0.48 -7.86
N THR A 206 -12.39 -0.29 -8.01
CA THR A 206 -12.58 -1.49 -7.18
C THR A 206 -12.59 -2.79 -7.99
N GLY A 207 -13.27 -2.81 -9.15
CA GLY A 207 -13.41 -4.02 -9.99
C GLY A 207 -12.48 -4.05 -11.19
N GLN A 208 -12.57 -3.04 -12.04
CA GLN A 208 -12.10 -3.13 -13.42
C GLN A 208 -10.57 -3.04 -13.55
N TYR A 209 -9.90 -2.22 -12.73
CA TYR A 209 -8.44 -2.15 -12.75
C TYR A 209 -7.77 -3.35 -12.09
N GLN A 210 -8.34 -3.90 -11.02
CA GLN A 210 -7.84 -5.13 -10.40
C GLN A 210 -7.98 -6.34 -11.34
N ILE A 211 -9.10 -6.40 -12.08
CA ILE A 211 -9.33 -7.40 -13.14
C ILE A 211 -8.40 -7.17 -14.35
N CYS A 212 -8.18 -5.93 -14.79
CA CYS A 212 -7.25 -5.59 -15.87
C CYS A 212 -5.78 -5.87 -15.49
N TYR A 213 -5.38 -5.64 -14.24
CA TYR A 213 -4.03 -5.91 -13.73
C TYR A 213 -3.69 -7.40 -13.77
N LEU A 214 -4.63 -8.26 -13.32
CA LEU A 214 -4.49 -9.72 -13.43
C LEU A 214 -4.45 -10.16 -14.92
N ARG A 215 -5.27 -9.57 -15.80
CA ARG A 215 -5.22 -9.87 -17.25
C ARG A 215 -3.88 -9.49 -17.92
N GLY A 216 -3.15 -8.52 -17.37
CA GLY A 216 -1.81 -8.11 -17.82
C GLY A 216 -0.69 -8.98 -17.28
N SER A 217 -0.77 -9.44 -16.02
CA SER A 217 0.29 -10.23 -15.38
C SER A 217 0.31 -11.72 -15.78
N TYR A 218 -0.81 -12.28 -16.25
CA TYR A 218 -0.90 -13.70 -16.69
C TYR A 218 -0.88 -13.89 -18.21
N ARG A 219 -0.44 -12.88 -18.98
CA ARG A 219 -0.02 -13.08 -20.38
C ARG A 219 1.46 -13.42 -20.42
N LEU A 220 1.79 -14.67 -20.09
CA LEU A 220 3.02 -15.36 -20.48
C LEU A 220 2.64 -16.68 -21.17
#